data_AF-A0A962ICL4-F1
#
_entry.id   AF-A0A962ICL4-F1
#
_cell.length_a   1.000
_cell.length_b   1.000
_cell.length_c   1.000
_cell.angle_alpha   90.00
_cell.angle_beta   90.00
_cell.angle_gamma   90.00
#
_symmetry.space_group_name_H-M   'P 1'
#
loop_
_entity.id
_entity.type
_entity.pdbx_description
1 polymer ?
#
loop_
_entity_poly.entity_id
_entity_poly.type
_entity_poly.pdbx_seq_one_letter_code
_entity_poly.pdbx_strand_id
1 'polypeptide(L)'
;GSGGPVALETEFGEIEVALEQAPPGSRQRLRTRTGAITVGVTDDLNARIELATSAAFATEYSLQVQHLNGQEPNKHAQAVVGEPLADLEIGSLRGEIRLLRRSASFVPVSAVGAPLSGESEMKRSQAP
;
A
#
# COMPACT_ATOMS: atom_id res chain seq x y z
N GLY A 1 -2.55 6.17 14.12
CA GLY A 1 -1.10 6.32 14.10
C GLY A 1 -0.50 5.66 15.32
N SER A 2 0.40 4.70 15.15
CA SER A 2 1.23 4.16 16.23
C SER A 2 2.57 4.89 16.21
N GLY A 3 2.92 5.60 17.28
CA GLY A 3 4.18 6.36 17.41
C GLY A 3 5.41 5.48 17.66
N GLY A 4 5.41 4.23 17.19
CA GLY A 4 6.49 3.26 17.38
C GLY A 4 6.79 2.51 16.08
N PRO A 5 7.89 1.75 16.01
CA PRO A 5 8.30 1.02 14.81
C PRO A 5 7.21 0.02 14.40
N VAL A 6 6.80 0.09 13.13
CA VAL A 6 5.86 -0.87 12.54
C VAL A 6 6.68 -1.92 11.81
N ALA A 7 6.57 -3.17 12.26
CA ALA A 7 7.17 -4.32 11.59
C ALA A 7 6.08 -5.33 11.26
N LEU A 8 5.95 -5.68 9.98
CA LEU A 8 5.09 -6.75 9.50
C LEU A 8 5.94 -7.78 8.78
N GLU A 9 5.80 -9.05 9.18
CA GLU A 9 6.58 -10.16 8.64
C GLU A 9 5.69 -11.38 8.37
N THR A 10 5.92 -12.05 7.24
CA THR A 10 5.27 -13.32 6.89
C THR A 10 6.23 -14.23 6.13
N GLU A 11 6.08 -15.55 6.23
CA GLU A 11 7.01 -16.48 5.56
C GLU A 11 6.56 -16.82 4.12
N PHE A 12 5.28 -17.10 3.93
CA PHE A 12 4.72 -17.53 2.64
C PHE A 12 3.50 -16.72 2.18
N GLY A 13 3.15 -15.65 2.92
CA GLY A 13 1.99 -14.82 2.63
C GLY A 13 2.33 -13.57 1.82
N GLU A 14 1.31 -13.03 1.17
CA GLU A 14 1.36 -11.71 0.54
C GLU A 14 1.13 -10.62 1.58
N ILE A 15 1.72 -9.45 1.35
CA ILE A 15 1.49 -8.25 2.15
C ILE A 15 0.87 -7.20 1.24
N GLU A 16 -0.30 -6.69 1.62
CA GLU A 16 -0.92 -5.54 0.97
C GLU A 16 -1.14 -4.44 1.99
N VAL A 17 -0.57 -3.26 1.75
CA VAL A 17 -0.69 -2.12 2.66
C VAL A 17 -0.92 -0.82 1.90
N ALA A 18 -1.58 0.12 2.58
CA ALA A 18 -1.80 1.48 2.12
C ALA A 18 -1.18 2.45 3.12
N LEU A 19 -0.31 3.34 2.66
CA LEU A 19 0.36 4.33 3.51
C LEU A 19 0.09 5.75 2.97
N GLU A 20 -0.63 6.53 3.76
CA GLU A 20 -0.91 7.93 3.41
C GLU A 20 0.25 8.83 3.80
N GLN A 21 0.73 8.71 5.04
CA GLN A 21 1.82 9.51 5.59
C GLN A 21 2.75 8.64 6.44
N ALA A 22 4.03 8.99 6.48
CA ALA A 22 4.98 8.43 7.42
C ALA A 22 5.34 9.52 8.46
N PRO A 23 5.20 9.25 9.77
CA PRO A 23 5.64 10.20 10.79
C PRO A 23 7.13 10.54 10.63
N PRO A 24 7.54 11.81 10.71
CA PRO A 24 8.95 12.18 10.64
C PRO A 24 9.80 11.43 11.67
N GLY A 25 10.96 10.94 11.25
CA GLY A 25 11.86 10.11 12.05
C GLY A 25 11.39 8.67 12.27
N SER A 26 10.23 8.28 11.72
CA SER A 26 9.76 6.90 11.83
C SER A 26 10.54 5.95 10.91
N ARG A 27 10.59 4.68 11.34
CA ARG A 27 11.07 3.58 10.52
C ARG A 27 10.01 2.47 10.51
N GLN A 28 9.61 2.08 9.30
CA GLN A 28 8.64 1.01 9.07
C GLN A 28 9.30 -0.09 8.24
N ARG A 29 8.94 -1.35 8.51
CA ARG A 29 9.53 -2.52 7.85
C ARG A 29 8.46 -3.53 7.46
N LEU A 30 8.45 -3.90 6.19
CA LEU A 30 7.59 -4.93 5.62
C LEU A 30 8.47 -6.03 5.05
N ARG A 31 8.31 -7.27 5.52
CA ARG A 31 9.11 -8.39 5.02
C ARG A 31 8.26 -9.61 4.72
N THR A 32 8.57 -10.26 3.61
CA THR A 32 8.13 -11.62 3.34
C THR A 32 9.29 -12.43 2.81
N ARG A 33 9.22 -13.76 2.86
CA ARG A 33 10.26 -14.59 2.25
C ARG A 33 9.97 -14.82 0.78
N THR A 34 8.75 -15.24 0.47
CA THR A 34 8.39 -15.66 -0.89
C THR A 34 7.18 -14.95 -1.47
N GLY A 35 6.37 -14.29 -0.64
CA GLY A 35 5.16 -13.61 -1.08
C GLY A 35 5.44 -12.29 -1.81
N ALA A 36 4.45 -11.84 -2.56
CA ALA A 36 4.46 -10.50 -3.12
C ALA A 36 4.21 -9.46 -2.02
N ILE A 37 4.76 -8.26 -2.19
CA ILE A 37 4.42 -7.11 -1.37
C ILE A 37 3.87 -6.01 -2.28
N THR A 38 2.62 -5.61 -2.05
CA THR A 38 2.00 -4.46 -2.71
C THR A 38 1.84 -3.32 -1.71
N VAL A 39 2.51 -2.21 -1.96
CA VAL A 39 2.43 -0.99 -1.16
C VAL A 39 1.84 0.12 -2.01
N GLY A 40 0.65 0.57 -1.66
CA GLY A 40 0.07 1.77 -2.22
C GLY A 40 0.40 2.98 -1.35
N VAL A 41 1.02 4.01 -1.93
CA VAL A 41 1.43 5.23 -1.20
C VAL A 41 0.85 6.48 -1.82
N THR A 42 0.57 7.49 -1.02
CA THR A 42 0.24 8.83 -1.56
C THR A 42 1.50 9.66 -1.77
N ASP A 43 1.40 10.75 -2.52
CA ASP A 43 2.53 11.66 -2.75
C ASP A 43 2.97 12.39 -1.47
N ASP A 44 2.13 12.40 -0.43
CA ASP A 44 2.39 13.01 0.88
C ASP A 44 3.11 12.07 1.87
N LEU A 45 3.57 10.90 1.40
CA LEU A 45 4.22 9.91 2.27
C LEU A 45 5.43 10.49 3.02
N ASN A 46 6.22 11.31 2.34
CA ASN A 46 7.44 11.93 2.86
C ASN A 46 8.44 10.90 3.45
N ALA A 47 8.84 9.95 2.61
CA ALA A 47 9.74 8.88 3.01
C ALA A 47 10.76 8.50 1.93
N ARG A 48 11.92 8.07 2.42
CA ARG A 48 12.88 7.24 1.67
C ARG A 48 12.41 5.80 1.75
N ILE A 49 12.32 5.14 0.61
CA ILE A 49 11.86 3.76 0.51
C ILE A 49 13.02 2.90 0.02
N GLU A 50 13.38 1.88 0.80
CA GLU A 50 14.34 0.85 0.44
C GLU A 50 13.61 -0.43 0.07
N LEU A 51 13.92 -0.98 -1.10
CA LEU A 51 13.31 -2.19 -1.64
C LEU A 51 14.39 -3.25 -1.84
N ALA A 52 14.10 -4.51 -1.50
CA ALA A 52 15.02 -5.62 -1.76
C ALA A 52 14.27 -6.88 -2.22
N THR A 53 14.57 -7.37 -3.43
CA THR A 53 14.08 -8.67 -3.92
C THR A 53 14.95 -9.30 -4.99
N SER A 54 14.92 -10.63 -5.11
CA SER A 54 15.45 -11.32 -6.30
C SER A 54 14.49 -11.26 -7.49
N ALA A 55 13.21 -10.96 -7.27
CA ALA A 55 12.17 -10.89 -8.29
C ALA A 55 12.10 -9.50 -8.96
N ALA A 56 10.94 -9.15 -9.51
CA ALA A 56 10.69 -7.87 -10.16
C ALA A 56 10.33 -6.75 -9.16
N PHE A 57 10.69 -5.52 -9.52
CA PHE A 57 10.09 -4.31 -8.98
C PHE A 57 9.06 -3.79 -9.98
N ALA A 58 7.85 -3.51 -9.53
CA ALA A 58 6.82 -2.82 -10.32
C ALA A 58 6.51 -1.48 -9.64
N THR A 59 6.64 -0.37 -10.34
CA THR A 59 6.58 0.96 -9.71
C THR A 59 6.08 2.03 -10.66
N GLU A 60 5.42 3.04 -10.11
CA GLU A 60 5.12 4.32 -10.78
C GLU A 60 6.11 5.43 -10.40
N TYR A 61 7.00 5.14 -9.45
CA TYR A 61 8.07 6.03 -8.99
C TYR A 61 9.41 5.69 -9.63
N SER A 62 10.28 6.70 -9.74
CA SER A 62 11.68 6.49 -10.13
C SER A 62 12.41 5.63 -9.11
N LEU A 63 13.23 4.68 -9.59
CA LEU A 63 14.07 3.83 -8.76
C LEU A 63 15.53 3.97 -9.14
N GLN A 64 16.39 4.04 -8.12
CA GLN A 64 17.80 3.73 -8.26
C GLN A 64 18.02 2.27 -7.88
N VAL A 65 18.39 1.42 -8.85
CA VAL A 65 18.54 -0.02 -8.64
C VAL A 65 20.02 -0.42 -8.62
N GLN A 66 20.42 -1.15 -7.59
CA GLN A 66 21.72 -1.82 -7.48
C GLN A 66 21.52 -3.33 -7.59
N HIS A 67 22.26 -3.96 -8.52
CA HIS A 67 22.31 -5.42 -8.63
C HIS A 67 23.41 -5.98 -7.72
N LEU A 68 23.07 -7.01 -6.95
CA LEU A 68 23.94 -7.71 -6.01
C LEU A 68 24.17 -9.14 -6.52
N ASN A 69 25.18 -9.30 -7.37
CA ASN A 69 25.50 -10.60 -7.97
C ASN A 69 25.85 -11.64 -6.90
N GLY A 70 25.24 -12.83 -7.00
CA GLY A 70 25.49 -13.94 -6.08
C GLY A 70 24.84 -13.82 -4.70
N GLN A 71 24.00 -12.81 -4.46
CA GLN A 71 23.25 -12.63 -3.22
C GLN A 71 21.76 -12.92 -3.43
N GLU A 72 21.06 -13.27 -2.36
CA GLU A 72 19.60 -13.35 -2.29
C GLU A 72 19.14 -12.53 -1.07
N PRO A 73 18.42 -11.40 -1.26
CA PRO A 73 17.91 -10.85 -2.52
C PRO A 73 19.01 -10.34 -3.45
N ASN A 74 18.84 -10.52 -4.76
CA ASN A 74 19.87 -10.16 -5.75
C ASN A 74 19.80 -8.71 -6.26
N LYS A 75 18.82 -7.93 -5.82
CA LYS A 75 18.68 -6.52 -6.16
C LYS A 75 18.19 -5.71 -4.96
N HIS A 76 18.75 -4.53 -4.82
CA HIS A 76 18.29 -3.48 -3.93
C HIS A 76 17.87 -2.29 -4.76
N ALA A 77 16.84 -1.58 -4.34
CA ALA A 77 16.42 -0.34 -4.98
C ALA A 77 16.05 0.72 -3.94
N GLN A 78 16.18 1.98 -4.33
CA GLN A 78 15.75 3.11 -3.52
C GLN A 78 14.78 3.99 -4.33
N ALA A 79 13.70 4.39 -3.67
CA ALA A 79 12.78 5.44 -4.12
C ALA A 79 12.74 6.56 -3.07
N VAL A 80 12.35 7.76 -3.50
CA VAL A 80 12.01 8.86 -2.60
C VAL A 80 10.64 9.38 -3.02
N VAL A 81 9.73 9.48 -2.05
CA VAL A 81 8.39 10.04 -2.24
C VAL A 81 8.26 11.25 -1.32
N GLY A 82 8.07 12.43 -1.92
CA GLY A 82 8.06 13.70 -1.18
C GLY A 82 9.42 14.03 -0.56
N GLU A 83 9.41 14.63 0.63
CA GLU A 83 10.62 14.89 1.42
C GLU A 83 11.04 13.64 2.20
N PRO A 84 12.32 13.24 2.25
CA PRO A 84 12.74 12.00 2.90
C PRO A 84 12.83 12.14 4.43
N LEU A 85 11.70 12.35 5.09
CA LEU A 85 11.60 12.59 6.53
C LEU A 85 11.46 11.30 7.35
N ALA A 86 11.16 10.18 6.70
CA ALA A 86 11.01 8.85 7.30
C ALA A 86 11.67 7.76 6.43
N ASP A 87 11.83 6.57 7.02
CA ASP A 87 12.34 5.37 6.33
C ASP A 87 11.28 4.28 6.22
N LEU A 88 11.13 3.69 5.03
CA LEU A 88 10.32 2.50 4.79
C LEU A 88 11.18 1.41 4.14
N GLU A 89 11.37 0.29 4.82
CA GLU A 89 12.08 -0.88 4.31
C GLU A 89 11.09 -1.95 3.83
N ILE A 90 11.20 -2.40 2.58
CA ILE A 90 10.35 -3.43 1.98
C ILE A 90 11.23 -4.54 1.41
N GLY A 91 11.04 -5.76 1.89
CA GLY A 91 11.86 -6.90 1.48
C GLY A 91 11.05 -8.15 1.17
N SER A 92 11.32 -8.76 0.01
CA SER A 92 10.89 -10.13 -0.31
C SER A 92 12.10 -10.88 -0.87
N LEU A 93 12.42 -12.10 -0.47
CA LEU A 93 13.56 -12.79 -1.11
C LEU A 93 13.24 -13.10 -2.59
N ARG A 94 12.02 -13.57 -2.86
CA ARG A 94 11.62 -14.12 -4.17
C ARG A 94 10.29 -13.62 -4.74
N GLY A 95 9.54 -12.82 -3.99
CA GLY A 95 8.29 -12.25 -4.48
C GLY A 95 8.47 -10.87 -5.11
N GLU A 96 7.56 -10.53 -6.01
CA GLU A 96 7.49 -9.20 -6.61
C GLU A 96 7.21 -8.14 -5.55
N ILE A 97 7.83 -6.97 -5.70
CA ILE A 97 7.50 -5.79 -4.89
C ILE A 97 6.87 -4.73 -5.79
N ARG A 98 5.65 -4.32 -5.45
CA ARG A 98 4.87 -3.32 -6.17
C ARG A 98 4.76 -2.05 -5.32
N LEU A 99 5.26 -0.93 -5.84
CA LEU A 99 5.10 0.39 -5.23
C LEU A 99 4.19 1.25 -6.10
N LEU A 100 2.93 1.38 -5.69
CA LEU A 100 1.89 2.00 -6.48
C LEU A 100 1.53 3.37 -5.92
N ARG A 101 1.29 4.33 -6.80
CA ARG A 101 0.77 5.64 -6.44
C ARG A 101 -0.73 5.53 -6.21
N ARG A 102 -1.19 6.02 -5.07
CA ARG A 102 -2.61 6.12 -4.72
C ARG A 102 -3.03 7.58 -4.68
N SER A 103 -4.16 7.89 -5.31
CA SER A 103 -4.82 9.16 -5.12
C SER A 103 -5.38 9.22 -3.69
N ALA A 104 -5.02 10.27 -2.94
CA ALA A 104 -5.50 10.49 -1.57
C ALA A 104 -7.03 10.67 -1.47
N SER A 105 -7.68 11.02 -2.58
CA SER A 105 -9.14 11.14 -2.67
C SER A 105 -9.78 9.78 -3.03
N PHE A 106 -9.96 8.91 -2.05
CA PHE A 106 -11.00 7.88 -2.16
C PHE A 106 -12.34 8.54 -1.82
N VAL A 107 -13.09 8.98 -2.84
CA VAL A 107 -14.52 9.27 -2.66
C VAL A 107 -15.24 7.93 -2.77
N PRO A 108 -15.82 7.39 -1.67
CA PRO A 108 -16.69 6.23 -1.82
C PRO A 108 -17.81 6.62 -2.78
N VAL A 109 -17.94 5.89 -3.90
CA VAL A 109 -19.15 5.97 -4.71
C VAL A 109 -20.25 5.35 -3.85
N SER A 110 -20.91 6.18 -3.04
CA SER A 110 -22.22 5.82 -2.50
C SER A 110 -23.07 5.41 -3.68
N ALA A 111 -23.56 4.17 -3.65
CA ALA A 111 -24.29 3.53 -4.72
C ALA A 111 -25.32 4.49 -5.35
N VAL A 112 -24.96 5.08 -6.49
CA VAL A 112 -25.92 5.74 -7.38
C VAL A 112 -26.67 4.61 -8.05
N GLY A 113 -27.79 4.19 -7.46
CA GLY A 113 -28.64 3.17 -8.06
C GLY A 113 -29.49 2.35 -7.10
N ALA A 114 -30.34 3.01 -6.30
CA ALA A 114 -31.61 2.39 -5.94
C ALA A 114 -32.70 3.16 -6.69
N PRO A 115 -33.36 2.57 -7.71
CA PRO A 115 -34.42 3.23 -8.43
C PRO A 115 -35.62 3.48 -7.52
N LEU A 116 -36.22 4.65 -7.68
CA LEU A 116 -37.55 4.99 -7.20
C LEU A 116 -38.55 3.96 -7.77
N SER A 117 -39.01 3.03 -6.94
CA SER A 117 -40.33 2.39 -7.11
C SER A 117 -41.26 3.23 -6.22
N GLY A 118 -42.09 4.11 -6.77
CA GLY A 118 -43.15 3.78 -7.70
C GLY A 118 -44.44 3.80 -6.87
N GLU A 119 -45.20 4.87 -7.03
CA GLU A 119 -46.53 5.04 -6.46
C GLU A 119 -47.41 3.81 -6.73
N SER A 120 -48.10 3.33 -5.70
CA SER A 120 -49.47 2.83 -5.86
C SER A 120 -50.26 3.12 -4.60
N GLU A 121 -51.24 3.99 -4.82
CA GLU A 121 -52.37 4.39 -4.01
C GLU A 121 -53.13 3.26 -3.32
N MET A 122 -53.80 3.66 -2.21
CA MET A 122 -55.10 3.15 -1.70
C MET A 122 -55.14 1.72 -1.12
N LYS A 123 -55.73 1.41 0.04
CA LYS A 123 -56.87 2.01 0.78
C LYS A 123 -57.01 1.32 2.17
N ARG A 124 -57.48 2.10 3.13
CA ARG A 124 -58.46 1.80 4.23
C ARG A 124 -58.06 1.05 5.52
N SER A 125 -58.70 1.57 6.58
CA SER A 125 -59.13 0.95 7.85
C SER A 125 -58.11 1.04 9.00
N GLN A 126 -58.18 2.06 9.87
CA GLN A 126 -59.17 2.30 10.94
C GLN A 126 -59.09 1.24 12.06
N ALA A 127 -58.65 1.72 13.22
CA ALA A 127 -58.44 1.01 14.48
C ALA A 127 -59.77 0.74 15.22
N PRO A 128 -59.70 -0.11 16.25
CA PRO A 128 -60.28 0.19 17.55
C PRO A 128 -59.21 0.55 18.60
#